data_AF-Q8X6G1-F1
#
_entry.id   AF-Q8X6G1-F1
#
_cell.length_a   1.000
_cell.length_b   1.000
_cell.length_c   1.000
_cell.angle_alpha   90.00
_cell.angle_beta   90.00
_cell.angle_gamma   90.00
#
_symmetry.space_group_name_H-M   'P 1'
#
loop_
_entity.id
_entity.type
_entity.pdbx_description
1 polymer ?
#
loop_
_entity_poly.entity_id
_entity_poly.type
_entity_poly.pdbx_seq_one_letter_code
_entity_poly.pdbx_strand_id
1 'polypeptide(L)'
;MQVFSSDVYFTVGTNALLASQKEYYSDLVALVDLGHSFVVIDEHQHRNLKPNTEPVNILLSNNFIWINKNITLSDLTHFLVSNLHTQNVYSTQEPLTHDEIDILRLCVSYSLKQIAIIKGIDYKTVSYHKIRALNQLNIKGTVELFIALCEWDKHYFKLQSCVRES
;
A
#
# COMPACT_ATOMS: atom_id res chain seq x y z
N MET A 1 8.43 -1.92 14.86
CA MET A 1 7.91 -1.30 13.62
C MET A 1 8.74 -0.08 13.22
N GLN A 2 9.19 0.02 11.97
CA GLN A 2 9.89 1.18 11.39
C GLN A 2 8.93 2.04 10.54
N VAL A 3 9.20 3.35 10.42
CA VAL A 3 8.40 4.28 9.63
C VAL A 3 9.19 4.74 8.41
N PHE A 4 8.63 4.56 7.22
CA PHE A 4 9.20 5.00 5.95
C PHE A 4 8.31 6.09 5.35
N SER A 5 8.81 7.32 5.28
CA SER A 5 8.08 8.44 4.68
C SER A 5 9.04 9.51 4.18
N SER A 6 8.63 10.20 3.13
CA SER A 6 9.28 11.43 2.67
C SER A 6 8.81 12.67 3.46
N ASP A 7 7.73 12.55 4.25
CA ASP A 7 7.17 13.59 5.11
C ASP A 7 7.78 13.48 6.52
N VAL A 8 8.55 14.51 6.90
CA VAL A 8 9.22 14.60 8.19
C VAL A 8 8.21 14.70 9.34
N TYR A 9 7.11 15.43 9.17
CA TYR A 9 6.11 15.59 10.22
C TYR A 9 5.33 14.29 10.44
N PHE A 10 5.01 13.58 9.36
CA PHE A 10 4.43 12.25 9.44
C PHE A 10 5.37 11.31 10.22
N THR A 11 6.65 11.28 9.86
CA THR A 11 7.66 10.44 10.53
C THR A 11 7.75 10.74 12.03
N VAL A 12 7.84 12.02 12.41
CA VAL A 12 7.92 12.43 13.83
C VAL A 12 6.65 12.07 14.60
N GLY A 13 5.48 12.39 14.05
CA GLY A 13 4.19 12.11 14.69
C GLY A 13 3.93 10.62 14.88
N THR A 14 4.17 9.82 13.84
CA THR A 14 4.01 8.37 13.91
C THR A 14 5.02 7.76 14.88
N ASN A 15 6.30 8.14 14.85
CA ASN A 15 7.28 7.60 15.81
C ASN A 15 6.92 7.94 17.27
N ALA A 16 6.39 9.13 17.54
CA ALA A 16 5.90 9.50 18.87
C ALA A 16 4.74 8.60 19.31
N LEU A 17 3.78 8.33 18.42
CA LEU A 17 2.69 7.37 18.67
C LEU A 17 3.24 5.98 18.98
N LEU A 18 4.16 5.47 18.15
CA LEU A 18 4.72 4.13 18.32
C LEU A 18 5.52 3.98 19.61
N ALA A 19 6.25 5.02 20.03
CA ALA A 19 6.98 5.04 21.28
C ALA A 19 6.04 4.97 22.51
N SER A 20 4.83 5.51 22.41
CA SER A 20 3.85 5.50 23.51
C SER A 20 3.15 4.16 23.72
N GLN A 21 3.31 3.21 22.79
CA GLN A 21 2.55 1.95 22.75
C GLN A 21 3.47 0.75 22.39
N LYS A 22 4.74 0.81 22.80
CA LYS A 22 5.81 -0.13 22.39
C LYS A 22 5.49 -1.62 22.59
N GLU A 23 4.72 -1.98 23.62
CA GLU A 23 4.42 -3.39 23.94
C GLU A 23 3.40 -4.03 23.00
N TYR A 24 2.62 -3.23 22.26
CA TYR A 24 1.56 -3.76 21.43
C TYR A 24 2.07 -4.20 20.05
N TYR A 25 2.98 -3.48 19.39
CA TYR A 25 3.23 -3.66 17.95
C TYR A 25 4.24 -4.73 17.55
N SER A 26 4.27 -5.89 18.22
CA SER A 26 5.28 -6.91 17.95
C SER A 26 5.24 -7.38 16.49
N ASP A 27 4.07 -7.67 15.94
CA ASP A 27 4.00 -8.43 14.68
C ASP A 27 4.08 -7.53 13.43
N LEU A 28 4.18 -6.21 13.62
CA LEU A 28 4.25 -5.22 12.56
C LEU A 28 5.70 -4.79 12.30
N VAL A 29 6.12 -4.94 11.04
CA VAL A 29 7.48 -4.62 10.60
C VAL A 29 7.59 -3.15 10.25
N ALA A 30 6.68 -2.64 9.43
CA ALA A 30 6.82 -1.30 8.88
C ALA A 30 5.49 -0.60 8.64
N LEU A 31 5.56 0.73 8.67
CA LEU A 31 4.54 1.63 8.14
C LEU A 31 5.18 2.43 7.02
N VAL A 32 4.59 2.39 5.82
CA VAL A 32 5.11 3.07 4.63
C VAL A 32 4.09 4.10 4.16
N ASP A 33 4.51 5.36 4.17
CA ASP A 33 3.73 6.47 3.65
C ASP A 33 3.71 6.47 2.12
N LEU A 34 2.51 6.58 1.56
CA LEU A 34 2.24 6.59 0.12
C LEU A 34 1.66 7.95 -0.34
N GLY A 35 1.82 9.00 0.46
CA GLY A 35 1.35 10.35 0.20
C GLY A 35 -0.06 10.58 0.76
N HIS A 36 -1.09 10.02 0.12
CA HIS A 36 -2.51 10.18 0.55
C HIS A 36 -3.00 9.10 1.52
N SER A 37 -2.30 7.98 1.54
CA SER A 37 -2.52 6.83 2.40
C SER A 37 -1.18 6.34 2.92
N PHE A 38 -1.23 5.35 3.79
CA PHE A 38 -0.05 4.58 4.18
C PHE A 38 -0.43 3.11 4.27
N VAL A 39 0.55 2.25 4.07
CA VAL A 39 0.39 0.80 4.24
C VAL A 39 1.08 0.35 5.52
N VAL A 40 0.43 -0.57 6.22
CA VAL A 40 1.01 -1.29 7.36
C VAL A 40 1.43 -2.67 6.88
N ILE A 41 2.64 -3.06 7.24
CA ILE A 41 3.31 -4.27 6.77
C ILE A 41 3.64 -5.16 7.96
N ASP A 42 3.07 -6.37 7.96
CA ASP A 42 3.41 -7.43 8.91
C ASP A 42 4.62 -8.26 8.45
N GLU A 43 5.07 -9.21 9.28
CA GLU A 43 6.18 -10.09 8.93
C GLU A 43 5.94 -10.96 7.69
N HIS A 44 4.71 -11.44 7.50
CA HIS A 44 4.39 -12.32 6.37
C HIS A 44 4.48 -11.55 5.05
N GLN A 45 3.91 -10.35 5.01
CA GLN A 45 3.96 -9.44 3.88
C GLN A 45 5.39 -8.94 3.61
N HIS A 46 6.18 -8.70 4.66
CA HIS A 46 7.58 -8.31 4.54
C HIS A 46 8.45 -9.39 3.89
N ARG A 47 8.23 -10.67 4.24
CA ARG A 47 8.92 -11.81 3.60
C ARG A 47 8.61 -11.94 2.11
N ASN A 48 7.49 -11.40 1.65
CA ASN A 48 7.10 -11.40 0.24
C ASN A 48 7.79 -10.30 -0.60
N LEU A 49 8.57 -9.40 0.03
CA LEU A 49 9.35 -8.36 -0.66
C LEU A 49 10.60 -8.96 -1.32
N LYS A 50 10.49 -9.40 -2.59
CA LYS A 50 11.58 -10.07 -3.32
C LYS A 50 12.48 -9.08 -4.09
N PRO A 51 13.81 -9.23 -4.07
CA PRO A 51 14.75 -8.25 -4.65
C PRO A 51 14.70 -8.19 -6.19
N ASN A 52 14.20 -9.24 -6.82
CA ASN A 52 14.14 -9.36 -8.28
C ASN A 52 12.73 -9.10 -8.84
N THR A 53 11.84 -8.47 -8.07
CA THR A 53 10.50 -8.10 -8.52
C THR A 53 10.38 -6.58 -8.63
N GLU A 54 9.73 -6.09 -9.69
CA GLU A 54 9.42 -4.66 -9.80
C GLU A 54 8.61 -4.18 -8.58
N PRO A 55 9.03 -3.12 -7.88
CA PRO A 55 8.36 -2.63 -6.67
C PRO A 55 6.86 -2.38 -6.89
N VAL A 56 6.50 -1.84 -8.05
CA VAL A 56 5.11 -1.58 -8.45
C VAL A 56 4.25 -2.83 -8.40
N ASN A 57 4.75 -3.96 -8.89
CA ASN A 57 3.99 -5.21 -8.87
C ASN A 57 3.76 -5.67 -7.43
N ILE A 58 4.77 -5.55 -6.56
CA ILE A 58 4.62 -5.89 -5.15
C ILE A 58 3.56 -5.02 -4.47
N LEU A 59 3.54 -3.70 -4.71
CA LEU A 59 2.54 -2.82 -4.11
C LEU A 59 1.11 -3.20 -4.53
N LEU A 60 0.92 -3.52 -5.80
CA LEU A 60 -0.40 -3.79 -6.38
C LEU A 60 -0.87 -5.24 -6.17
N SER A 61 0.05 -6.21 -6.07
CA SER A 61 -0.28 -7.63 -5.94
C SER A 61 -0.31 -8.14 -4.51
N ASN A 62 0.32 -7.42 -3.58
CA ASN A 62 0.37 -7.84 -2.18
C ASN A 62 -0.83 -7.27 -1.44
N ASN A 63 -1.41 -8.06 -0.53
CA ASN A 63 -2.60 -7.69 0.22
C ASN A 63 -2.23 -6.80 1.41
N PHE A 64 -1.51 -5.71 1.16
CA PHE A 64 -1.15 -4.73 2.18
C PHE A 64 -2.41 -4.10 2.77
N ILE A 65 -2.33 -3.70 4.04
CA ILE A 65 -3.43 -2.99 4.68
C ILE A 65 -3.27 -1.50 4.39
N TRP A 66 -4.13 -0.97 3.51
CA TRP A 66 -4.16 0.43 3.12
C TRP A 66 -5.00 1.25 4.09
N ILE A 67 -4.40 2.30 4.66
CA ILE A 67 -5.05 3.20 5.61
C ILE A 67 -5.03 4.61 5.04
N ASN A 68 -6.19 5.24 4.99
CA ASN A 68 -6.30 6.64 4.55
C ASN A 68 -5.74 7.57 5.64
N LYS A 69 -5.00 8.60 5.26
CA LYS A 69 -4.46 9.59 6.21
C LYS A 69 -5.53 10.43 6.92
N ASN A 70 -6.79 10.41 6.47
CA ASN A 70 -7.91 11.04 7.16
C ASN A 70 -8.42 10.26 8.39
N ILE A 71 -7.80 9.12 8.72
CA ILE A 71 -8.10 8.36 9.94
C ILE A 71 -7.83 9.19 11.20
N THR A 72 -8.68 9.07 12.22
CA THR A 72 -8.41 9.73 13.49
C THR A 72 -7.30 9.02 14.26
N LEU A 73 -6.62 9.72 15.16
CA LEU A 73 -5.58 9.11 16.00
C LEU A 73 -6.15 7.97 16.86
N SER A 74 -7.38 8.11 17.36
CA SER A 74 -8.07 7.08 18.13
C SER A 74 -8.32 5.83 17.30
N ASP A 75 -8.84 5.99 16.08
CA ASP A 75 -9.12 4.86 15.18
C ASP A 75 -7.83 4.18 14.73
N LEU A 76 -6.77 4.95 14.45
CA LEU A 76 -5.46 4.40 14.12
C LEU A 76 -4.87 3.61 15.30
N THR A 77 -4.94 4.17 16.51
CA THR A 77 -4.45 3.50 17.72
C THR A 77 -5.23 2.20 17.96
N HIS A 78 -6.56 2.28 17.87
CA HIS A 78 -7.42 1.10 17.98
C HIS A 78 -7.06 0.06 16.92
N PHE A 79 -6.95 0.44 15.65
CA PHE A 79 -6.56 -0.44 14.55
C PHE A 79 -5.23 -1.14 14.82
N LEU A 80 -4.20 -0.39 15.22
CA LEU A 80 -2.87 -0.95 15.46
C LEU A 80 -2.84 -1.88 16.69
N VAL A 81 -3.66 -1.61 17.72
CA VAL A 81 -3.77 -2.43 18.93
C VAL A 81 -4.66 -3.66 18.72
N SER A 82 -5.80 -3.53 18.03
CA SER A 82 -6.80 -4.58 17.87
C SER A 82 -6.40 -5.65 16.85
N ASN A 83 -5.68 -5.28 15.79
CA ASN A 83 -5.24 -6.22 14.77
C ASN A 83 -4.19 -7.22 15.24
N LEU A 84 -3.54 -6.97 16.39
CA LEU A 84 -2.65 -7.95 17.03
C LEU A 84 -3.39 -9.15 17.60
N HIS A 85 -4.68 -8.98 17.94
CA HIS A 85 -5.47 -10.01 18.62
C HIS A 85 -6.41 -10.76 17.66
N THR A 86 -6.52 -10.32 16.42
CA THR A 86 -7.41 -10.90 15.42
C THR A 86 -6.68 -10.96 14.08
N GLN A 87 -5.98 -12.07 13.82
CA GLN A 87 -5.35 -12.40 12.53
C GLN A 87 -6.34 -12.46 11.33
N ASN A 88 -7.55 -11.89 11.42
CA ASN A 88 -8.65 -12.15 10.50
C ASN A 88 -9.53 -10.93 10.13
N VAL A 89 -9.21 -9.69 10.49
CA VAL A 89 -10.17 -8.58 10.25
C VAL A 89 -10.02 -7.91 8.87
N TYR A 90 -8.90 -8.08 8.17
CA TYR A 90 -8.68 -7.37 6.89
C TYR A 90 -8.21 -8.26 5.74
N SER A 91 -8.82 -9.44 5.60
CA SER A 91 -8.72 -10.28 4.42
C SER A 91 -10.09 -10.52 3.80
N THR A 92 -10.68 -9.50 3.19
CA THR A 92 -11.90 -9.68 2.37
C THR A 92 -11.90 -8.92 1.06
N GLN A 93 -10.86 -8.15 0.75
CA GLN A 93 -10.72 -7.63 -0.59
C GLN A 93 -10.11 -8.72 -1.47
N GLU A 94 -10.89 -9.15 -2.47
CA GLU A 94 -10.36 -10.00 -3.53
C GLU A 94 -9.07 -9.37 -4.08
N PRO A 95 -7.98 -10.16 -4.22
CA PRO A 95 -6.74 -9.65 -4.77
C PRO A 95 -6.99 -9.10 -6.18
N LEU A 96 -6.24 -8.07 -6.56
CA LEU A 96 -6.29 -7.56 -7.92
C LEU A 96 -5.93 -8.66 -8.91
N THR A 97 -6.71 -8.76 -9.98
CA THR A 97 -6.40 -9.64 -11.10
C THR A 97 -5.17 -9.12 -11.85
N HIS A 98 -4.52 -10.00 -12.63
CA HIS A 98 -3.36 -9.60 -13.41
C HIS A 98 -3.69 -8.48 -14.42
N ASP A 99 -4.87 -8.52 -15.03
CA ASP A 99 -5.33 -7.47 -15.95
C ASP A 99 -5.55 -6.14 -15.24
N GLU A 100 -6.10 -6.15 -14.02
CA GLU A 100 -6.26 -4.95 -13.20
C GLU A 100 -4.91 -4.32 -12.86
N ILE A 101 -3.94 -5.13 -12.42
CA ILE A 101 -2.57 -4.66 -12.13
C ILE A 101 -1.93 -4.05 -13.38
N ASP A 102 -1.99 -4.74 -14.51
CA ASP A 102 -1.45 -4.24 -15.79
C ASP A 102 -2.11 -2.94 -16.23
N ILE A 103 -3.43 -2.83 -16.11
CA ILE A 103 -4.17 -1.60 -16.44
C ILE A 103 -3.76 -0.45 -15.52
N LEU A 104 -3.64 -0.68 -14.21
CA LEU A 104 -3.19 0.35 -13.27
C LEU A 104 -1.76 0.81 -13.57
N ARG A 105 -0.85 -0.11 -13.91
CA ARG A 105 0.52 0.20 -14.35
C ARG A 105 0.53 1.09 -15.58
N LEU A 106 -0.29 0.78 -16.58
CA LEU A 106 -0.35 1.59 -17.80
C LEU A 106 -1.04 2.95 -17.59
N CYS A 107 -1.98 3.05 -16.65
CA CYS A 107 -2.75 4.28 -16.39
C CYS A 107 -1.87 5.48 -15.98
N VAL A 108 -0.68 5.25 -15.44
CA VAL A 108 0.24 6.35 -15.05
C VAL A 108 0.90 7.04 -16.25
N SER A 109 0.88 6.40 -17.44
CA SER A 109 1.59 6.90 -18.62
C SER A 109 0.72 6.97 -19.88
N TYR A 110 -0.42 6.27 -19.90
CA TYR A 110 -1.28 6.17 -21.07
C TYR A 110 -2.73 6.53 -20.73
N SER A 111 -3.40 7.15 -21.71
CA SER A 111 -4.85 7.35 -21.65
C SER A 111 -5.59 6.01 -21.80
N LEU A 112 -6.82 5.92 -21.28
CA LEU A 112 -7.62 4.69 -21.38
C LEU A 112 -7.86 4.22 -22.83
N LYS A 113 -7.92 5.16 -23.80
CA LYS A 113 -8.01 4.83 -25.22
C LYS A 113 -6.74 4.15 -25.73
N GLN A 114 -5.57 4.64 -25.34
CA GLN A 114 -4.29 4.02 -25.70
C GLN A 114 -4.15 2.64 -25.04
N ILE A 115 -4.55 2.51 -23.77
CA ILE A 115 -4.51 1.22 -23.06
C ILE A 115 -5.41 0.19 -23.75
N ALA A 116 -6.62 0.59 -24.17
CA ALA A 116 -7.53 -0.26 -24.94
C ALA A 116 -6.88 -0.78 -26.23
N ILE A 117 -6.16 0.08 -26.95
CA ILE A 117 -5.39 -0.30 -28.15
C ILE A 117 -4.25 -1.25 -27.79
N ILE A 118 -3.45 -0.94 -26.76
CA ILE A 118 -2.28 -1.74 -26.33
C ILE A 118 -2.71 -3.15 -25.90
N LYS A 119 -3.79 -3.26 -25.11
CA LYS A 119 -4.28 -4.54 -24.58
C LYS A 119 -5.21 -5.27 -25.55
N GLY A 120 -5.69 -4.61 -26.61
CA GLY A 120 -6.61 -5.20 -27.59
C GLY A 120 -8.01 -5.48 -27.02
N ILE A 121 -8.47 -4.70 -26.04
CA ILE A 121 -9.77 -4.87 -25.37
C ILE A 121 -10.60 -3.57 -25.45
N ASP A 122 -11.91 -3.69 -25.23
CA ASP A 122 -12.81 -2.53 -25.30
C ASP A 122 -12.49 -1.46 -24.24
N TYR A 123 -12.69 -0.19 -24.61
CA TYR A 123 -12.49 0.96 -23.72
C TYR A 123 -13.29 0.84 -22.42
N LYS A 124 -14.54 0.36 -22.48
CA LYS A 124 -15.38 0.21 -21.28
C LYS A 124 -14.82 -0.86 -20.36
N THR A 125 -14.25 -1.93 -20.90
CA THR A 125 -13.58 -2.99 -20.12
C THR A 125 -12.36 -2.42 -19.38
N VAL A 126 -11.51 -1.64 -20.07
CA VAL A 126 -10.38 -0.95 -19.41
C VAL A 126 -10.86 -0.04 -18.29
N SER A 127 -11.88 0.78 -18.57
CA SER A 127 -12.44 1.71 -17.59
C SER A 127 -13.02 0.98 -16.37
N TYR A 128 -13.70 -0.15 -16.59
CA TYR A 128 -14.26 -0.98 -15.53
C TYR A 128 -13.18 -1.53 -14.62
N HIS A 129 -12.16 -2.20 -15.18
CA HIS A 129 -11.04 -2.75 -14.40
C HIS A 129 -10.30 -1.67 -13.63
N LYS A 130 -10.03 -0.51 -14.25
CA LYS A 130 -9.40 0.62 -13.56
C LYS A 130 -10.21 1.05 -12.34
N ILE A 131 -11.51 1.31 -12.50
CA ILE A 131 -12.36 1.82 -11.41
C ILE A 131 -12.47 0.79 -10.30
N ARG A 132 -12.68 -0.49 -10.64
CA ARG A 132 -12.75 -1.58 -9.67
C ARG A 132 -11.46 -1.68 -8.87
N ALA A 133 -10.31 -1.72 -9.54
CA ALA A 133 -9.01 -1.86 -8.89
C ALA A 133 -8.65 -0.65 -8.01
N LEU A 134 -8.90 0.58 -8.47
CA LEU A 134 -8.72 1.79 -7.67
C LEU A 134 -9.60 1.79 -6.42
N ASN A 135 -10.86 1.36 -6.54
CA ASN A 135 -11.78 1.26 -5.40
C ASN A 135 -11.33 0.21 -4.39
N GLN A 136 -10.83 -0.95 -4.85
CA GLN A 136 -10.27 -1.97 -3.97
C GLN A 136 -9.08 -1.40 -3.18
N LEU A 137 -8.15 -0.71 -3.84
CA LEU A 137 -7.02 -0.06 -3.17
C LEU A 137 -7.39 1.18 -2.34
N ASN A 138 -8.67 1.60 -2.35
CA ASN A 138 -9.13 2.86 -1.75
C ASN A 138 -8.37 4.11 -2.26
N ILE A 139 -8.03 4.11 -3.55
CA ILE A 139 -7.34 5.20 -4.24
C ILE A 139 -8.36 5.94 -5.11
N LYS A 140 -8.48 7.26 -4.99
CA LYS A 140 -9.55 8.04 -5.65
C LYS A 140 -9.31 8.26 -7.15
N GLY A 141 -8.07 8.12 -7.61
CA GLY A 141 -7.75 8.39 -9.00
C GLY A 141 -6.30 8.12 -9.38
N THR A 142 -6.01 8.34 -10.66
CA THR A 142 -4.68 8.04 -11.23
C THR A 142 -3.57 8.91 -10.67
N VAL A 143 -3.87 10.14 -10.25
CA VAL A 143 -2.87 11.03 -9.62
C VAL A 143 -2.43 10.46 -8.26
N GLU A 144 -3.40 10.05 -7.42
CA GLU A 144 -3.10 9.42 -6.13
C GLU A 144 -2.36 8.09 -6.32
N LEU A 145 -2.76 7.29 -7.31
CA LEU A 145 -2.03 6.06 -7.69
C LEU A 145 -0.58 6.37 -8.06
N PHE A 146 -0.35 7.36 -8.92
CA PHE A 146 0.99 7.74 -9.35
C PHE A 146 1.87 8.16 -8.15
N ILE A 147 1.33 8.97 -7.24
CA ILE A 147 2.03 9.38 -6.02
C ILE A 147 2.36 8.16 -5.16
N ALA A 148 1.40 7.26 -4.93
CA ALA A 148 1.62 6.05 -4.15
C ALA A 148 2.72 5.15 -4.74
N LEU A 149 2.73 4.96 -6.06
CA LEU A 149 3.76 4.19 -6.75
C LEU A 149 5.14 4.86 -6.63
N CYS A 150 5.22 6.19 -6.74
CA CYS A 150 6.47 6.92 -6.58
C CYS A 150 7.02 6.84 -5.14
N GLU A 151 6.16 7.04 -4.13
CA GLU A 151 6.58 6.94 -2.73
C GLU A 151 6.99 5.51 -2.37
N TRP A 152 6.24 4.52 -2.84
CA TRP A 152 6.62 3.11 -2.66
C TRP A 152 8.00 2.80 -3.24
N ASP A 153 8.26 3.19 -4.48
CA ASP A 153 9.53 2.94 -5.16
C ASP A 153 10.72 3.55 -4.41
N LYS A 154 10.57 4.78 -3.89
CA LYS A 154 11.61 5.45 -3.08
C LYS A 154 12.00 4.66 -1.83
N HIS A 155 11.03 4.03 -1.18
CA HIS A 155 11.24 3.36 0.11
C HIS A 155 11.47 1.86 -0.02
N TYR A 156 11.14 1.25 -1.16
CA TYR A 156 11.11 -0.20 -1.36
C TYR A 156 12.40 -0.91 -0.95
N PHE A 157 13.55 -0.48 -1.44
CA PHE A 157 14.82 -1.16 -1.16
C PHE A 157 15.22 -1.05 0.32
N LYS A 158 14.95 0.09 0.96
CA LYS A 158 15.20 0.26 2.40
C LYS A 158 14.27 -0.61 3.22
N LEU A 159 12.98 -0.61 2.88
CA LEU A 159 11.97 -1.47 3.48
C LEU A 159 12.34 -2.95 3.37
N GLN A 160 12.78 -3.40 2.19
CA GLN A 160 13.21 -4.78 1.98
C GLN A 160 14.40 -5.16 2.87
N SER A 161 15.38 -4.27 3.01
CA SER A 161 16.55 -4.49 3.86
C SER A 161 16.27 -4.34 5.36
N CYS A 162 15.06 -3.92 5.74
CA CYS A 162 14.67 -3.75 7.12
C CYS A 162 14.75 -5.10 7.85
N VAL A 163 15.63 -5.18 8.85
CA VAL A 163 15.67 -6.27 9.79
C VAL A 163 14.93 -5.81 11.04
N ARG A 164 14.04 -6.66 11.56
CA ARG A 164 13.38 -6.40 12.83
C ARG A 164 14.44 -6.36 13.94
N GLU A 165 14.57 -5.23 14.63
CA GLU A 165 15.39 -5.16 15.83
C GLU A 165 14.78 -6.11 16.87
N SER A 166 15.61 -7.04 17.36
CA SER A 166 15.23 -8.14 18.27
C SER A 166 15.02 -7.64 19.69
#